data_AF-A0A0F9U174-F1
#
_entry.id   AF-A0A0F9U174-F1
#
_cell.length_a   1.000
_cell.length_b   1.000
_cell.length_c   1.000
_cell.angle_alpha   90.00
_cell.angle_beta   90.00
_cell.angle_gamma   90.00
#
_symmetry.space_group_name_H-M   'P 1'
#
loop_
_entity.id
_entity.type
_entity.pdbx_description
1 polymer ?
#
loop_
_entity_poly.entity_id
_entity_poly.type
_entity_poly.pdbx_seq_one_letter_code
_entity_poly.pdbx_strand_id
1 'polypeptide(L)'
;MYDLETLQRENALAVQSAHRMVHGRNKAPDEETIDQPVFPLAILASVLTVGPPSLARLADAILNSDAIHDFLMLVREYLPQYEAEIMAGGGDFDRIKRFKRYFEPLYFEMSALAEAYDEFTLEDFCMQIPVELYGFAGDDLEYFADFRDGYTLLLALFENPCLEDERVPILEHAKDLVGAELLKLIPKDGFSLDDIHEKLDGTEHEGCIAFADWMWQNTGCLQLDANYHEYGAEEWSRQVVDMLTEERWRVDDLQGKMLQAYQWLEANPPHNFKILLDLMNGTEPEKIAKEQIPLPLDKEGQVITKEV
;
A
#
# COMPACT_ATOMS: atom_id res chain seq x y z
N MET A 1 -15.92 -5.29 52.80
CA MET A 1 -15.52 -3.95 52.33
C MET A 1 -14.01 -3.92 52.49
N TYR A 2 -13.27 -4.02 51.38
CA TYR A 2 -11.80 -4.01 51.45
C TYR A 2 -11.34 -2.60 51.80
N ASP A 3 -10.45 -2.49 52.78
CA ASP A 3 -9.84 -1.24 53.20
C ASP A 3 -8.86 -0.73 52.13
N LEU A 4 -8.81 0.59 51.92
CA LEU A 4 -8.03 1.22 50.85
C LEU A 4 -6.54 0.89 50.98
N GLU A 5 -6.04 0.83 52.22
CA GLU A 5 -4.64 0.48 52.50
C GLU A 5 -4.35 -0.99 52.12
N THR A 6 -5.34 -1.87 52.26
CA THR A 6 -5.20 -3.28 51.88
C THR A 6 -5.08 -3.41 50.36
N LEU A 7 -5.92 -2.70 49.61
CA LEU A 7 -5.86 -2.68 48.14
C LEU A 7 -4.56 -2.05 47.62
N GLN A 8 -4.11 -0.96 48.22
CA GLN A 8 -2.83 -0.32 47.87
C GLN A 8 -1.65 -1.26 48.11
N ARG A 9 -1.66 -1.99 49.23
CA ARG A 9 -0.62 -2.97 49.56
C ARG A 9 -0.63 -4.15 48.59
N GLU A 10 -1.81 -4.70 48.26
CA GLU A 10 -1.93 -5.81 47.32
C GLU A 10 -1.50 -5.42 45.91
N ASN A 11 -1.81 -4.19 45.48
CA ASN A 11 -1.37 -3.67 44.19
C ASN A 11 0.15 -3.47 44.14
N ALA A 12 0.76 -2.91 45.20
CA ALA A 12 2.21 -2.77 45.30
C ALA A 12 2.92 -4.16 45.26
N LEU A 13 2.32 -5.17 45.88
CA LEU A 13 2.82 -6.55 45.83
C LEU A 13 2.68 -7.17 44.43
N ALA A 14 1.58 -6.89 43.72
CA ALA A 14 1.36 -7.36 42.35
C ALA A 14 2.37 -6.74 41.38
N VAL A 15 2.63 -5.43 41.48
CA VAL A 15 3.64 -4.72 40.68
C VAL A 15 5.04 -5.29 40.93
N GLN A 16 5.42 -5.50 42.20
CA GLN A 16 6.70 -6.13 42.52
C GLN A 16 6.81 -7.57 42.01
N SER A 17 5.70 -8.33 42.04
CA SER A 17 5.68 -9.70 41.53
C SER A 17 5.86 -9.73 40.02
N ALA A 18 5.16 -8.87 39.28
CA ALA A 18 5.28 -8.73 37.84
C ALA A 18 6.72 -8.33 37.43
N HIS A 19 7.31 -7.34 38.10
CA HIS A 19 8.69 -6.92 37.85
C HIS A 19 9.70 -8.04 38.10
N ARG A 20 9.51 -8.87 39.15
CA ARG A 20 10.36 -10.05 39.41
C ARG A 20 10.21 -11.15 38.37
N MET A 21 9.03 -11.29 37.76
CA MET A 21 8.78 -12.25 36.68
C MET A 21 9.48 -11.82 35.38
N VAL A 22 9.50 -10.52 35.08
CA VAL A 22 10.09 -9.98 33.85
C VAL A 22 11.63 -9.86 33.94
N HIS A 23 12.19 -9.45 35.08
CA HIS A 23 13.62 -9.12 35.18
C HIS A 23 14.47 -10.12 35.98
N GLY A 24 13.88 -11.23 36.44
CA GLY A 24 14.55 -12.26 37.25
C GLY A 24 14.77 -11.85 38.71
N ARG A 25 14.89 -12.85 39.61
CA ARG A 25 14.84 -12.69 41.08
C ARG A 25 15.91 -11.77 41.72
N ASN A 26 16.95 -11.36 41.00
CA ASN A 26 18.15 -10.76 41.58
C ASN A 26 18.45 -9.29 41.18
N LYS A 27 17.54 -8.61 40.46
CA LYS A 27 17.72 -7.19 40.13
C LYS A 27 16.83 -6.33 41.03
N ALA A 28 17.45 -5.53 41.90
CA ALA A 28 16.74 -4.48 42.62
C ALA A 28 16.21 -3.43 41.62
N PRO A 29 15.02 -2.84 41.84
CA PRO A 29 14.51 -1.81 40.95
C PRO A 29 15.37 -0.56 41.06
N ASP A 30 15.96 -0.11 39.96
CA ASP A 30 16.57 1.21 39.87
C ASP A 30 15.42 2.25 39.90
N GLU A 31 15.51 3.24 40.80
CA GLU A 31 14.43 4.22 41.07
C GLU A 31 14.11 5.18 39.90
N GLU A 32 14.80 5.07 38.76
CA GLU A 32 14.66 6.03 37.63
C GLU A 32 14.00 5.47 36.35
N THR A 33 13.53 4.23 36.34
CA THR A 33 12.69 3.71 35.25
C THR A 33 11.39 3.19 35.83
N ILE A 34 10.45 4.10 36.08
CA ILE A 34 9.04 3.72 36.22
C ILE A 34 8.58 3.32 34.83
N ASP A 35 8.79 2.04 34.48
CA ASP A 35 8.20 1.42 33.32
C ASP A 35 6.69 1.66 33.37
N GLN A 36 6.17 2.27 32.31
CA GLN A 36 4.75 2.54 32.21
C GLN A 36 3.98 1.20 32.27
N PRO A 37 2.87 1.14 33.03
CA PRO A 37 2.16 -0.11 33.25
C PRO A 37 1.55 -0.67 31.96
N VAL A 38 2.01 -1.86 31.55
CA VAL A 38 1.64 -2.56 30.30
C VAL A 38 0.33 -3.38 30.40
N PHE A 39 -0.35 -3.38 31.55
CA PHE A 39 -1.53 -4.22 31.80
C PHE A 39 -2.83 -3.43 32.00
N PRO A 40 -4.01 -3.92 31.54
CA PRO A 40 -5.30 -3.23 31.74
C PRO A 40 -5.62 -2.90 33.20
N LEU A 41 -5.32 -3.82 34.13
CA LEU A 41 -5.46 -3.59 35.58
C LEU A 41 -4.45 -2.58 36.13
N ALA A 42 -3.27 -2.51 35.54
CA ALA A 42 -2.24 -1.56 35.93
C ALA A 42 -2.48 -0.16 35.34
N ILE A 43 -3.12 -0.07 34.16
CA ILE A 43 -3.69 1.15 33.60
C ILE A 43 -4.82 1.65 34.52
N LEU A 44 -5.77 0.78 34.88
CA LEU A 44 -6.80 1.09 35.87
C LEU A 44 -6.20 1.56 37.21
N ALA A 45 -5.17 0.88 37.71
CA ALA A 45 -4.45 1.28 38.93
C ALA A 45 -3.74 2.63 38.80
N SER A 46 -3.12 2.92 37.65
CA SER A 46 -2.45 4.20 37.38
C SER A 46 -3.44 5.36 37.29
N VAL A 47 -4.62 5.10 36.73
CA VAL A 47 -5.71 6.07 36.63
C VAL A 47 -6.33 6.33 38.01
N LEU A 48 -6.40 5.30 38.87
CA LEU A 48 -6.90 5.38 40.24
C LEU A 48 -5.92 5.99 41.26
N THR A 49 -4.63 6.09 40.95
CA THR A 49 -3.59 6.58 41.88
C THR A 49 -3.42 8.10 41.89
N VAL A 50 -3.89 8.81 40.84
CA VAL A 50 -3.73 10.27 40.69
C VAL A 50 -4.94 11.06 41.24
N GLY A 51 -5.97 10.37 41.72
CA GLY A 51 -7.22 10.95 42.23
C GLY A 51 -8.42 10.16 41.73
N PRO A 52 -9.66 10.49 42.14
CA PRO A 52 -10.85 9.82 41.63
C PRO A 52 -10.91 10.03 40.11
N PRO A 53 -10.81 8.97 39.29
CA PRO A 53 -10.91 9.11 37.85
C PRO A 53 -12.27 9.70 37.50
N SER A 54 -12.35 10.42 36.38
CA SER A 54 -13.69 10.65 35.82
C SER A 54 -14.31 9.28 35.51
N LEU A 55 -15.58 9.10 35.87
CA LEU A 55 -16.33 7.89 35.55
C LEU A 55 -16.30 7.59 34.04
N ALA A 56 -16.19 8.62 33.20
CA ALA A 56 -15.97 8.49 31.76
C ALA A 56 -14.67 7.76 31.44
N ARG A 57 -13.52 8.12 32.03
CA ARG A 57 -12.23 7.43 31.75
C ARG A 57 -12.19 6.00 32.28
N LEU A 58 -12.90 5.71 33.37
CA LEU A 58 -13.06 4.35 33.87
C LEU A 58 -14.00 3.54 32.97
N ALA A 59 -15.08 4.14 32.49
CA ALA A 59 -15.99 3.51 31.54
C ALA A 59 -15.28 3.23 30.22
N ASP A 60 -14.54 4.19 29.64
CA ASP A 60 -13.78 3.98 28.40
C ASP A 60 -12.74 2.85 28.56
N ALA A 61 -12.04 2.81 29.69
CA ALA A 61 -11.05 1.74 29.97
C ALA A 61 -11.69 0.35 30.17
N ILE A 62 -12.96 0.28 30.58
CA ILE A 62 -13.72 -0.97 30.73
C ILE A 62 -14.42 -1.35 29.43
N LEU A 63 -14.95 -0.37 28.69
CA LEU A 63 -15.67 -0.58 27.44
C LEU A 63 -14.72 -0.98 26.31
N ASN A 64 -13.49 -0.44 26.30
CA ASN A 64 -12.48 -0.76 25.29
C ASN A 64 -11.51 -1.86 25.77
N SER A 65 -11.81 -2.58 26.86
CA SER A 65 -10.89 -3.58 27.41
C SER A 65 -10.63 -4.73 26.45
N ASP A 66 -11.64 -5.10 25.67
CA ASP A 66 -11.58 -6.23 24.73
C ASP A 66 -10.75 -5.84 23.51
N ALA A 67 -11.00 -4.67 22.91
CA ALA A 67 -10.19 -4.15 21.81
C ALA A 67 -8.71 -3.96 22.20
N ILE A 68 -8.42 -3.49 23.43
CA ILE A 68 -7.05 -3.39 23.94
C ILE A 68 -6.43 -4.78 24.13
N HIS A 69 -7.20 -5.76 24.59
CA HIS A 69 -6.74 -7.13 24.76
C HIS A 69 -6.42 -7.78 23.41
N ASP A 70 -7.32 -7.67 22.44
CA ASP A 70 -7.17 -8.23 21.10
C ASP A 70 -5.98 -7.60 20.39
N PHE A 71 -5.83 -6.27 20.49
CA PHE A 71 -4.66 -5.58 19.95
C PHE A 71 -3.36 -6.04 20.62
N LEU A 72 -3.36 -6.23 21.95
CA LEU A 72 -2.20 -6.77 22.65
C LEU A 72 -1.85 -8.19 22.18
N MET A 73 -2.84 -9.00 21.83
CA MET A 73 -2.60 -10.33 21.25
C MET A 73 -1.95 -10.23 19.88
N LEU A 74 -2.37 -9.29 19.02
CA LEU A 74 -1.71 -9.01 17.74
C LEU A 74 -0.25 -8.55 17.93
N VAL A 75 -0.01 -7.64 18.87
CA VAL A 75 1.33 -7.16 19.22
C VAL A 75 2.23 -8.33 19.63
N ARG A 76 1.74 -9.26 20.44
CA ARG A 76 2.51 -10.43 20.90
C ARG A 76 2.78 -11.44 19.79
N GLU A 77 1.85 -11.59 18.87
CA GLU A 77 1.97 -12.52 17.74
C GLU A 77 3.05 -12.04 16.75
N TYR A 78 3.03 -10.75 16.39
CA TYR A 78 3.85 -10.21 15.29
C TYR A 78 5.06 -9.38 15.75
N LEU A 79 4.97 -8.69 16.88
CA LEU A 79 5.97 -7.71 17.34
C LEU A 79 6.26 -7.81 18.86
N PRO A 80 6.49 -9.02 19.42
CA PRO A 80 6.62 -9.19 20.87
C PRO A 80 7.75 -8.37 21.49
N GLN A 81 8.83 -8.14 20.75
CA GLN A 81 9.98 -7.33 21.19
C GLN A 81 9.65 -5.84 21.37
N TYR A 82 8.56 -5.34 20.78
CA TYR A 82 8.14 -3.94 20.84
C TYR A 82 6.87 -3.74 21.68
N GLU A 83 6.41 -4.76 22.42
CA GLU A 83 5.15 -4.71 23.18
C GLU A 83 5.06 -3.47 24.09
N ALA A 84 6.07 -3.23 24.92
CA ALA A 84 6.07 -2.10 25.84
C ALA A 84 6.06 -0.74 25.12
N GLU A 85 6.74 -0.63 23.97
CA GLU A 85 6.82 0.62 23.22
C GLU A 85 5.52 0.91 22.47
N ILE A 86 4.91 -0.11 21.87
CA ILE A 86 3.62 0.00 21.18
C ILE A 86 2.51 0.32 22.18
N MET A 87 2.51 -0.34 23.35
CA MET A 87 1.47 -0.18 24.36
C MET A 87 1.69 1.00 25.32
N ALA A 88 2.88 1.62 25.31
CA ALA A 88 3.18 2.81 26.11
C ALA A 88 2.16 3.93 25.82
N GLY A 89 1.81 4.71 26.84
CA GLY A 89 0.66 5.62 26.86
C GLY A 89 0.34 6.38 25.57
N GLY A 90 -0.94 6.65 25.36
CA GLY A 90 -1.50 7.23 24.14
C GLY A 90 -2.95 6.78 23.94
N GLY A 91 -3.63 7.37 22.96
CA GLY A 91 -4.92 6.89 22.48
C GLY A 91 -4.76 5.68 21.54
N ASP A 92 -5.88 5.17 21.03
CA ASP A 92 -5.91 4.05 20.07
C ASP A 92 -5.05 4.33 18.83
N PHE A 93 -5.20 5.54 18.29
CA PHE A 93 -4.42 6.03 17.16
C PHE A 93 -2.90 5.96 17.38
N ASP A 94 -2.43 6.39 18.56
CA ASP A 94 -0.99 6.36 18.88
C ASP A 94 -0.44 4.94 18.90
N ARG A 95 -1.24 3.97 19.38
CA ARG A 95 -0.86 2.55 19.44
C ARG A 95 -0.79 1.93 18.05
N ILE A 96 -1.81 2.16 17.23
CA ILE A 96 -1.86 1.70 15.83
C ILE A 96 -0.66 2.25 15.05
N LYS A 97 -0.40 3.56 15.18
CA LYS A 97 0.72 4.21 14.51
C LYS A 97 2.07 3.61 14.89
N ARG A 98 2.27 3.29 16.18
CA ARG A 98 3.50 2.62 16.64
C ARG A 98 3.59 1.17 16.14
N PHE A 99 2.47 0.46 16.13
CA PHE A 99 2.40 -0.88 15.57
C PHE A 99 2.82 -0.86 14.09
N LYS A 100 2.17 -0.02 13.25
CA LYS A 100 2.52 0.15 11.82
C LYS A 100 4.01 0.41 11.62
N ARG A 101 4.56 1.37 12.37
CA ARG A 101 5.99 1.74 12.31
C ARG A 101 6.95 0.56 12.48
N TYR A 102 6.61 -0.40 13.35
CA TYR A 102 7.43 -1.59 13.58
C TYR A 102 7.04 -2.79 12.71
N PHE A 103 5.80 -2.83 12.24
CA PHE A 103 5.25 -3.91 11.41
C PHE A 103 5.72 -3.79 9.96
N GLU A 104 5.50 -2.64 9.32
CA GLU A 104 5.72 -2.45 7.88
C GLU A 104 7.16 -2.71 7.41
N PRO A 105 8.23 -2.42 8.19
CA PRO A 105 9.58 -2.78 7.79
C PRO A 105 9.85 -4.30 7.75
N LEU A 106 9.04 -5.10 8.45
CA LEU A 106 9.21 -6.55 8.58
C LEU A 106 8.24 -7.35 7.71
N TYR A 107 7.07 -6.78 7.43
CA TYR A 107 5.97 -7.43 6.75
C TYR A 107 5.61 -6.63 5.48
N PHE A 108 4.38 -6.18 5.35
CA PHE A 108 3.84 -5.41 4.23
C PHE A 108 3.34 -4.02 4.67
N GLU A 109 3.07 -3.16 3.70
CA GLU A 109 2.56 -1.81 3.92
C GLU A 109 1.09 -1.82 4.36
N MET A 110 0.78 -1.07 5.41
CA MET A 110 -0.58 -0.95 5.93
C MET A 110 -1.23 0.34 5.52
N SER A 111 -2.53 0.27 5.31
CA SER A 111 -3.27 1.38 4.76
C SER A 111 -3.22 2.62 5.62
N ALA A 112 -3.10 3.76 4.94
CA ALA A 112 -3.23 5.08 5.56
C ALA A 112 -4.69 5.41 5.91
N LEU A 113 -5.68 4.61 5.52
CA LEU A 113 -7.09 4.82 5.88
C LEU A 113 -7.32 4.92 7.38
N ALA A 114 -6.55 4.17 8.19
CA ALA A 114 -6.56 4.27 9.65
C ALA A 114 -6.14 5.66 10.17
N GLU A 115 -5.49 6.48 9.33
CA GLU A 115 -5.07 7.86 9.62
C GLU A 115 -6.00 8.91 8.99
N ALA A 116 -6.87 8.51 8.06
CA ALA A 116 -7.78 9.41 7.36
C ALA A 116 -9.11 9.63 8.11
N TYR A 117 -9.50 8.70 8.98
CA TYR A 117 -10.74 8.78 9.75
C TYR A 117 -10.46 9.02 11.23
N ASP A 118 -10.92 10.15 11.77
CA ASP A 118 -10.81 10.51 13.19
C ASP A 118 -11.48 9.48 14.13
N GLU A 119 -12.34 8.60 13.59
CA GLU A 119 -13.09 7.58 14.34
C GLU A 119 -12.49 6.17 14.25
N PHE A 120 -11.34 5.96 13.58
CA PHE A 120 -10.75 4.64 13.45
C PHE A 120 -10.18 4.14 14.81
N THR A 121 -10.78 3.09 15.36
CA THR A 121 -10.49 2.58 16.71
C THR A 121 -9.58 1.35 16.70
N LEU A 122 -9.13 0.93 17.89
CA LEU A 122 -8.49 -0.38 18.03
C LEU A 122 -9.42 -1.54 17.67
N GLU A 123 -10.72 -1.40 17.88
CA GLU A 123 -11.71 -2.43 17.55
C GLU A 123 -11.71 -2.66 16.03
N ASP A 124 -11.82 -1.58 15.25
CA ASP A 124 -11.77 -1.63 13.78
C ASP A 124 -10.46 -2.24 13.28
N PHE A 125 -9.32 -1.83 13.88
CA PHE A 125 -8.01 -2.38 13.54
C PHE A 125 -7.90 -3.87 13.85
N CYS A 126 -8.52 -4.36 14.92
CA CYS A 126 -8.45 -5.77 15.30
C CYS A 126 -9.42 -6.65 14.52
N MET A 127 -10.53 -6.10 14.02
CA MET A 127 -11.48 -6.84 13.19
C MET A 127 -10.91 -7.19 11.82
N GLN A 128 -10.07 -6.31 11.25
CA GLN A 128 -9.55 -6.50 9.90
C GLN A 128 -8.15 -5.95 9.72
N ILE A 129 -7.35 -6.59 8.86
CA ILE A 129 -6.03 -6.11 8.47
C ILE A 129 -6.23 -4.88 7.57
N PRO A 130 -5.68 -3.71 7.93
CA PRO A 130 -5.71 -2.54 7.04
C PRO A 130 -4.65 -2.72 5.96
N VAL A 131 -4.93 -3.52 4.94
CA VAL A 131 -4.04 -3.72 3.79
C VAL A 131 -4.11 -2.48 2.88
N GLU A 132 -2.96 -1.96 2.46
CA GLU A 132 -2.95 -0.96 1.38
C GLU A 132 -3.23 -1.66 0.06
N LEU A 133 -4.31 -1.22 -0.60
CA LEU A 133 -4.78 -1.78 -1.86
C LEU A 133 -4.51 -0.78 -2.98
N TYR A 134 -3.98 -1.33 -4.07
CA TYR A 134 -3.56 -0.59 -5.25
C TYR A 134 -4.31 -1.06 -6.49
N GLY A 135 -5.31 -1.94 -6.38
CA GLY A 135 -6.02 -2.49 -7.53
C GLY A 135 -6.86 -1.45 -8.27
N PHE A 136 -6.95 -1.64 -9.58
CA PHE A 136 -7.72 -0.78 -10.46
C PHE A 136 -9.23 -0.95 -10.19
N ALA A 137 -9.94 0.16 -10.01
CA ALA A 137 -11.38 0.20 -9.89
C ALA A 137 -12.01 0.81 -11.16
N GLY A 138 -13.22 0.38 -11.52
CA GLY A 138 -13.94 0.98 -12.65
C GLY A 138 -14.13 2.49 -12.49
N ASP A 139 -14.43 2.95 -11.28
CA ASP A 139 -14.59 4.37 -10.95
C ASP A 139 -13.30 5.20 -11.21
N ASP A 140 -12.12 4.57 -11.24
CA ASP A 140 -10.85 5.26 -11.57
C ASP A 140 -10.86 5.80 -13.01
N LEU A 141 -11.64 5.19 -13.91
CA LEU A 141 -11.81 5.67 -15.28
C LEU A 141 -12.55 7.00 -15.35
N GLU A 142 -13.39 7.34 -14.36
CA GLU A 142 -14.02 8.66 -14.32
C GLU A 142 -12.98 9.78 -14.14
N TYR A 143 -11.84 9.46 -13.51
CA TYR A 143 -10.76 10.38 -13.20
C TYR A 143 -9.56 10.26 -14.17
N PHE A 144 -9.72 9.55 -15.31
CA PHE A 144 -8.61 9.31 -16.24
C PHE A 144 -7.93 10.60 -16.75
N ALA A 145 -8.66 11.72 -16.76
CA ALA A 145 -8.16 13.02 -17.21
C ALA A 145 -7.07 13.59 -16.28
N ASP A 146 -7.00 13.12 -15.04
CA ASP A 146 -5.97 13.49 -14.07
C ASP A 146 -4.77 12.53 -14.11
N PHE A 147 -4.85 11.44 -14.89
CA PHE A 147 -3.74 10.53 -15.10
C PHE A 147 -2.67 11.13 -16.01
N ARG A 148 -1.49 10.52 -15.97
CA ARG A 148 -0.38 10.92 -16.83
C ARG A 148 -0.63 10.45 -18.25
N ASP A 149 -0.14 11.20 -19.23
CA ASP A 149 -0.25 10.88 -20.66
C ASP A 149 0.14 9.43 -21.00
N GLY A 150 1.23 8.90 -20.42
CA GLY A 150 1.68 7.53 -20.67
C GLY A 150 0.68 6.47 -20.20
N TYR A 151 -0.04 6.75 -19.11
CA TYR A 151 -1.10 5.89 -18.59
C TYR A 151 -2.31 5.94 -19.52
N THR A 152 -2.74 7.14 -19.95
CA THR A 152 -3.87 7.31 -20.88
C THR A 152 -3.63 6.62 -22.22
N LEU A 153 -2.37 6.59 -22.69
CA LEU A 153 -2.00 5.85 -23.89
C LEU A 153 -2.16 4.34 -23.73
N LEU A 154 -1.79 3.77 -22.57
CA LEU A 154 -2.02 2.34 -22.32
C LEU A 154 -3.51 2.01 -22.17
N LEU A 155 -4.28 2.87 -21.48
CA LEU A 155 -5.75 2.74 -21.42
C LEU A 155 -6.38 2.77 -22.83
N ALA A 156 -5.86 3.59 -23.73
CA ALA A 156 -6.35 3.64 -25.11
C ALA A 156 -6.02 2.36 -25.88
N LEU A 157 -4.85 1.76 -25.63
CA LEU A 157 -4.33 0.60 -26.34
C LEU A 157 -5.07 -0.69 -25.96
N PHE A 158 -5.38 -0.86 -24.68
CA PHE A 158 -5.88 -2.13 -24.15
C PHE A 158 -7.40 -2.21 -24.12
N GLU A 159 -7.88 -3.44 -24.08
CA GLU A 159 -9.28 -3.72 -23.81
C GLU A 159 -9.63 -3.28 -22.39
N ASN A 160 -10.67 -2.46 -22.29
CA ASN A 160 -11.13 -1.93 -21.01
C ASN A 160 -11.99 -2.99 -20.30
N PRO A 161 -11.61 -3.45 -19.09
CA PRO A 161 -12.42 -4.39 -18.32
C PRO A 161 -13.74 -3.76 -17.82
N CYS A 162 -13.85 -2.44 -17.81
CA CYS A 162 -15.01 -1.69 -17.31
C CYS A 162 -15.73 -0.95 -18.47
N LEU A 163 -17.05 -1.12 -18.53
CA LEU A 163 -18.09 -0.46 -19.36
C LEU A 163 -17.67 0.20 -20.71
N GLU A 164 -18.38 -0.18 -21.79
CA GLU A 164 -18.10 0.23 -23.19
C GLU A 164 -18.07 1.75 -23.47
N ASP A 165 -18.74 2.59 -22.66
CA ASP A 165 -18.93 4.02 -22.96
C ASP A 165 -17.77 4.93 -22.50
N GLU A 166 -16.89 4.47 -21.61
CA GLU A 166 -15.81 5.29 -21.02
C GLU A 166 -14.55 5.37 -21.89
N ARG A 167 -14.47 4.52 -22.93
CA ARG A 167 -13.31 4.47 -23.83
C ARG A 167 -13.24 5.68 -24.77
N VAL A 168 -14.36 6.30 -25.13
CA VAL A 168 -14.39 7.41 -26.10
C VAL A 168 -13.59 8.63 -25.61
N PRO A 169 -13.80 9.13 -24.38
CA PRO A 169 -12.97 10.21 -23.81
C PRO A 169 -11.47 9.90 -23.79
N ILE A 170 -11.10 8.66 -23.44
CA ILE A 170 -9.70 8.19 -23.41
C ILE A 170 -9.08 8.25 -24.81
N LEU A 171 -9.79 7.77 -25.84
CA LEU A 171 -9.34 7.80 -27.22
C LEU A 171 -9.20 9.23 -27.76
N GLU A 172 -10.11 10.14 -27.43
CA GLU A 172 -9.98 11.55 -27.83
C GLU A 172 -8.77 12.22 -27.15
N HIS A 173 -8.48 11.92 -25.89
CA HIS A 173 -7.27 12.42 -25.25
C HIS A 173 -6.00 11.83 -25.88
N ALA A 174 -5.95 10.52 -26.10
CA ALA A 174 -4.84 9.85 -26.77
C ALA A 174 -4.61 10.41 -28.19
N LYS A 175 -5.67 10.84 -28.87
CA LYS A 175 -5.59 11.43 -30.21
C LYS A 175 -4.82 12.75 -30.21
N ASP A 176 -4.97 13.55 -29.15
CA ASP A 176 -4.21 14.79 -29.00
C ASP A 176 -2.72 14.53 -28.74
N LEU A 177 -2.39 13.38 -28.12
CA LEU A 177 -1.02 12.96 -27.82
C LEU A 177 -0.29 12.35 -29.01
N VAL A 178 -0.93 11.44 -29.75
CA VAL A 178 -0.27 10.62 -30.79
C VAL A 178 -0.83 10.80 -32.19
N GLY A 179 -1.98 11.47 -32.33
CA GLY A 179 -2.65 11.69 -33.60
C GLY A 179 -3.61 10.57 -34.02
N ALA A 180 -4.62 10.95 -34.80
CA ALA A 180 -5.70 10.05 -35.21
C ALA A 180 -5.25 8.86 -36.09
N GLU A 181 -4.14 8.98 -36.82
CA GLU A 181 -3.67 7.90 -37.69
C GLU A 181 -3.16 6.69 -36.90
N LEU A 182 -2.50 6.91 -35.77
CA LEU A 182 -2.02 5.82 -34.92
C LEU A 182 -3.18 5.13 -34.20
N LEU A 183 -4.19 5.88 -33.74
CA LEU A 183 -5.34 5.30 -33.06
C LEU A 183 -6.19 4.38 -33.94
N LYS A 184 -6.21 4.60 -35.26
CA LYS A 184 -6.92 3.72 -36.21
C LYS A 184 -6.32 2.30 -36.27
N LEU A 185 -5.09 2.12 -35.77
CA LEU A 185 -4.42 0.84 -35.70
C LEU A 185 -4.82 0.02 -34.46
N ILE A 186 -5.56 0.63 -33.52
CA ILE A 186 -6.07 -0.06 -32.34
C ILE A 186 -7.40 -0.72 -32.70
N PRO A 187 -7.65 -1.98 -32.28
CA PRO A 187 -8.96 -2.59 -32.41
C PRO A 187 -10.07 -1.74 -31.77
N LYS A 188 -11.30 -1.94 -32.26
CA LYS A 188 -12.48 -1.19 -31.80
C LYS A 188 -12.68 -1.26 -30.29
N ASP A 189 -12.31 -2.38 -29.67
CA ASP A 189 -12.50 -2.61 -28.25
C ASP A 189 -11.16 -2.62 -27.49
N GLY A 190 -10.03 -2.41 -28.18
CA GLY A 190 -8.67 -2.53 -27.61
C GLY A 190 -8.03 -3.90 -27.89
N PHE A 191 -6.75 -4.05 -27.54
CA PHE A 191 -6.10 -5.36 -27.55
C PHE A 191 -6.47 -6.14 -26.28
N SER A 192 -6.87 -7.40 -26.44
CA SER A 192 -7.24 -8.25 -25.30
C SER A 192 -6.02 -8.61 -24.45
N LEU A 193 -6.25 -9.03 -23.21
CA LEU A 193 -5.17 -9.49 -22.32
C LEU A 193 -4.37 -10.65 -22.95
N ASP A 194 -5.06 -11.59 -23.61
CA ASP A 194 -4.43 -12.69 -24.34
C ASP A 194 -3.53 -12.19 -25.48
N ASP A 195 -3.98 -11.20 -26.26
CA ASP A 195 -3.17 -10.60 -27.34
C ASP A 195 -1.90 -9.95 -26.76
N ILE A 196 -2.03 -9.26 -25.62
CA ILE A 196 -0.92 -8.55 -24.96
C ILE A 196 0.15 -9.55 -24.52
N HIS A 197 -0.23 -10.62 -23.83
CA HIS A 197 0.71 -11.67 -23.46
C HIS A 197 1.34 -12.35 -24.68
N GLU A 198 0.54 -12.70 -25.70
CA GLU A 198 1.06 -13.36 -26.90
C GLU A 198 2.16 -12.52 -27.59
N LYS A 199 2.01 -11.20 -27.60
CA LYS A 199 2.90 -10.29 -28.34
C LYS A 199 4.05 -9.73 -27.52
N LEU A 200 3.84 -9.49 -26.22
CA LEU A 200 4.80 -8.76 -25.40
C LEU A 200 5.56 -9.64 -24.40
N ASP A 201 5.11 -10.87 -24.12
CA ASP A 201 5.83 -11.75 -23.18
C ASP A 201 7.30 -11.96 -23.61
N GLY A 202 8.22 -11.72 -22.68
CA GLY A 202 9.66 -11.84 -22.91
C GLY A 202 10.29 -10.70 -23.74
N THR A 203 9.54 -9.63 -24.02
CA THR A 203 10.07 -8.40 -24.63
C THR A 203 10.55 -7.40 -23.56
N GLU A 204 11.13 -6.27 -23.98
CA GLU A 204 11.46 -5.18 -23.04
C GLU A 204 10.24 -4.40 -22.53
N HIS A 205 9.04 -4.72 -23.02
CA HIS A 205 7.79 -4.04 -22.71
C HIS A 205 6.97 -4.75 -21.63
N GLU A 206 7.59 -5.51 -20.72
CA GLU A 206 6.90 -6.21 -19.61
C GLU A 206 6.06 -5.27 -18.73
N GLY A 207 6.42 -3.98 -18.63
CA GLY A 207 5.61 -3.01 -17.89
C GLY A 207 4.24 -2.72 -18.52
N CYS A 208 4.10 -2.90 -19.83
CA CYS A 208 2.81 -2.83 -20.52
C CYS A 208 1.93 -4.03 -20.16
N ILE A 209 2.54 -5.20 -19.98
CA ILE A 209 1.85 -6.43 -19.56
C ILE A 209 1.39 -6.29 -18.11
N ALA A 210 2.30 -5.87 -17.22
CA ALA A 210 1.99 -5.61 -15.82
C ALA A 210 0.81 -4.64 -15.65
N PHE A 211 0.74 -3.62 -16.51
CA PHE A 211 -0.39 -2.69 -16.54
C PHE A 211 -1.70 -3.35 -16.95
N ALA A 212 -1.67 -4.16 -18.01
CA ALA A 212 -2.85 -4.87 -18.48
C ALA A 212 -3.35 -5.87 -17.42
N ASP A 213 -2.45 -6.66 -16.83
CA ASP A 213 -2.77 -7.56 -15.73
C ASP A 213 -3.38 -6.81 -14.55
N TRP A 214 -2.82 -5.66 -14.19
CA TRP A 214 -3.31 -4.84 -13.08
C TRP A 214 -4.71 -4.26 -13.34
N MET A 215 -4.97 -3.74 -14.54
CA MET A 215 -6.32 -3.30 -14.92
C MET A 215 -7.35 -4.42 -14.82
N TRP A 216 -6.95 -5.63 -15.21
CA TRP A 216 -7.78 -6.83 -15.18
C TRP A 216 -7.76 -7.57 -13.83
N GLN A 217 -7.11 -7.02 -12.80
CA GLN A 217 -6.98 -7.63 -11.48
C GLN A 217 -6.44 -9.08 -11.55
N ASN A 218 -5.46 -9.32 -12.43
CA ASN A 218 -4.87 -10.62 -12.75
C ASN A 218 -3.34 -10.67 -12.52
N THR A 219 -2.82 -9.81 -11.65
CA THR A 219 -1.38 -9.78 -11.34
C THR A 219 -0.93 -10.97 -10.47
N GLY A 220 -1.87 -11.66 -9.83
CA GLY A 220 -1.61 -12.70 -8.84
C GLY A 220 -1.02 -12.13 -7.55
N CYS A 221 -1.33 -10.87 -7.24
CA CYS A 221 -1.00 -10.20 -5.98
C CYS A 221 -2.29 -9.56 -5.45
N LEU A 222 -2.73 -9.96 -4.25
CA LEU A 222 -3.98 -9.48 -3.67
C LEU A 222 -4.02 -7.95 -3.59
N GLN A 223 -2.89 -7.33 -3.27
CA GLN A 223 -2.75 -5.89 -3.13
C GLN A 223 -2.93 -5.12 -4.45
N LEU A 224 -2.70 -5.77 -5.61
CA LEU A 224 -2.88 -5.18 -6.93
C LEU A 224 -4.16 -5.67 -7.64
N ASP A 225 -4.74 -6.76 -7.16
CA ASP A 225 -5.93 -7.38 -7.75
C ASP A 225 -7.23 -7.01 -6.99
N ALA A 226 -7.11 -6.26 -5.90
CA ALA A 226 -8.25 -5.82 -5.10
C ALA A 226 -8.28 -4.29 -4.96
N ASN A 227 -9.48 -3.72 -4.90
CA ASN A 227 -9.73 -2.30 -4.65
C ASN A 227 -10.70 -2.13 -3.47
N TYR A 228 -10.74 -0.93 -2.87
CA TYR A 228 -11.56 -0.66 -1.68
C TYR A 228 -13.08 -0.73 -1.91
N HIS A 229 -13.56 -0.73 -3.15
CA HIS A 229 -14.99 -0.81 -3.46
C HIS A 229 -15.49 -2.26 -3.47
N GLU A 230 -14.66 -3.20 -3.94
CA GLU A 230 -15.03 -4.59 -4.18
C GLU A 230 -14.44 -5.54 -3.13
N TYR A 231 -13.39 -5.12 -2.44
CA TYR A 231 -12.67 -5.95 -1.50
C TYR A 231 -13.37 -6.08 -0.14
N GLY A 232 -13.64 -7.33 0.26
CA GLY A 232 -13.95 -7.66 1.64
C GLY A 232 -12.67 -7.70 2.46
N ALA A 233 -12.68 -7.10 3.65
CA ALA A 233 -11.48 -6.98 4.45
C ALA A 233 -10.99 -8.34 4.98
N GLU A 234 -9.67 -8.49 5.13
CA GLU A 234 -9.06 -9.72 5.63
C GLU A 234 -9.01 -9.76 7.15
N GLU A 235 -9.18 -10.96 7.70
CA GLU A 235 -8.99 -11.19 9.12
C GLU A 235 -7.51 -11.37 9.45
N TRP A 236 -7.12 -10.98 10.66
CA TRP A 236 -5.77 -11.21 11.17
C TRP A 236 -5.46 -12.70 11.28
N SER A 237 -4.57 -13.18 10.42
CA SER A 237 -4.04 -14.53 10.51
C SER A 237 -2.60 -14.60 10.02
N ARG A 238 -1.83 -15.55 10.57
CA ARG A 238 -0.45 -15.79 10.15
C ARG A 238 -0.35 -16.05 8.64
N GLN A 239 -1.28 -16.85 8.11
CA GLN A 239 -1.32 -17.23 6.71
C GLN A 239 -1.49 -16.01 5.80
N VAL A 240 -2.44 -15.13 6.12
CA VAL A 240 -2.67 -13.91 5.32
C VAL A 240 -1.49 -12.95 5.44
N VAL A 241 -0.95 -12.76 6.65
CA VAL A 241 0.22 -11.89 6.87
C VAL A 241 1.45 -12.38 6.11
N ASP A 242 1.73 -13.68 6.15
CA ASP A 242 2.87 -14.27 5.43
C ASP A 242 2.67 -14.12 3.91
N MET A 243 1.47 -14.38 3.40
CA MET A 243 1.14 -14.20 1.97
C MET A 243 1.35 -12.75 1.50
N LEU A 244 0.77 -11.76 2.20
CA LEU A 244 0.93 -10.34 1.86
C LEU A 244 2.39 -9.89 1.96
N THR A 245 3.14 -10.44 2.92
CA THR A 245 4.57 -10.15 3.08
C THR A 245 5.40 -10.71 1.92
N GLU A 246 5.07 -11.91 1.44
CA GLU A 246 5.72 -12.52 0.28
C GLU A 246 5.40 -11.76 -1.02
N GLU A 247 4.17 -11.27 -1.17
CA GLU A 247 3.71 -10.50 -2.34
C GLU A 247 4.37 -9.13 -2.46
N ARG A 248 4.74 -8.48 -1.34
CA ARG A 248 5.29 -7.12 -1.30
C ARG A 248 6.35 -6.84 -2.37
N TRP A 249 7.34 -7.71 -2.51
CA TRP A 249 8.43 -7.49 -3.48
C TRP A 249 7.95 -7.57 -4.93
N ARG A 250 6.94 -8.40 -5.18
CA ARG A 250 6.31 -8.53 -6.49
C ARG A 250 5.44 -7.31 -6.80
N VAL A 251 4.73 -6.79 -5.81
CA VAL A 251 3.98 -5.53 -5.92
C VAL A 251 4.93 -4.38 -6.30
N ASP A 252 6.03 -4.22 -5.57
CA ASP A 252 7.05 -3.19 -5.85
C ASP A 252 7.65 -3.35 -7.26
N ASP A 253 7.96 -4.58 -7.69
CA ASP A 253 8.49 -4.86 -9.04
C ASP A 253 7.48 -4.51 -10.14
N LEU A 254 6.22 -4.95 -10.00
CA LEU A 254 5.16 -4.69 -10.96
C LEU A 254 4.86 -3.19 -11.08
N GLN A 255 4.74 -2.49 -9.96
CA GLN A 255 4.57 -1.03 -9.96
C GLN A 255 5.77 -0.31 -10.59
N GLY A 256 7.00 -0.77 -10.31
CA GLY A 256 8.21 -0.26 -10.93
C GLY A 256 8.24 -0.44 -12.45
N LYS A 257 7.84 -1.62 -12.94
CA LYS A 257 7.73 -1.92 -14.38
C LYS A 257 6.67 -1.07 -15.06
N MET A 258 5.48 -0.97 -14.45
CA MET A 258 4.41 -0.09 -14.91
C MET A 258 4.88 1.36 -15.02
N LEU A 259 5.53 1.88 -13.97
CA LEU A 259 6.10 3.24 -13.96
C LEU A 259 7.08 3.48 -15.12
N GLN A 260 7.97 2.52 -15.38
CA GLN A 260 8.91 2.61 -16.48
C GLN A 260 8.22 2.62 -17.84
N ALA A 261 7.14 1.84 -18.02
CA ALA A 261 6.35 1.82 -19.25
C ALA A 261 5.71 3.19 -19.53
N TYR A 262 5.07 3.81 -18.54
CA TYR A 262 4.46 5.14 -18.72
C TYR A 262 5.53 6.20 -19.05
N GLN A 263 6.65 6.19 -18.32
CA GLN A 263 7.74 7.15 -18.55
C GLN A 263 8.37 6.99 -19.92
N TRP A 264 8.52 5.74 -20.38
CA TRP A 264 9.01 5.46 -21.71
C TRP A 264 8.03 6.01 -22.76
N LEU A 265 6.73 5.75 -22.64
CA LEU A 265 5.72 6.32 -23.55
C LEU A 265 5.77 7.86 -23.59
N GLU A 266 5.82 8.50 -22.43
CA GLU A 266 5.86 9.96 -22.29
C GLU A 266 7.10 10.62 -22.91
N ALA A 267 8.23 9.91 -22.96
CA ALA A 267 9.48 10.47 -23.48
C ALA A 267 9.40 10.86 -24.97
N ASN A 268 8.60 10.13 -25.75
CA ASN A 268 8.29 10.46 -27.14
C ASN A 268 6.98 9.77 -27.57
N PRO A 269 5.81 10.35 -27.21
CA PRO A 269 4.53 9.65 -27.29
C PRO A 269 4.23 9.09 -28.69
N PRO A 270 4.30 9.87 -29.80
CA PRO A 270 3.97 9.33 -31.12
C PRO A 270 4.91 8.20 -31.56
N HIS A 271 6.20 8.29 -31.23
CA HIS A 271 7.19 7.30 -31.65
C HIS A 271 7.06 6.00 -30.85
N ASN A 272 7.05 6.10 -29.52
CA ASN A 272 7.03 4.95 -28.63
C ASN A 272 5.69 4.22 -28.70
N PHE A 273 4.59 4.97 -28.83
CA PHE A 273 3.28 4.38 -29.06
C PHE A 273 3.20 3.63 -30.39
N LYS A 274 3.80 4.17 -31.47
CA LYS A 274 3.93 3.46 -32.75
C LYS A 274 4.70 2.14 -32.59
N ILE A 275 5.80 2.12 -31.84
CA ILE A 275 6.57 0.89 -31.59
C ILE A 275 5.68 -0.19 -30.94
N LEU A 276 4.89 0.16 -29.92
CA LEU A 276 3.95 -0.79 -29.33
C LEU A 276 2.90 -1.27 -30.33
N LEU A 277 2.32 -0.35 -31.12
CA LEU A 277 1.33 -0.72 -32.14
C LEU A 277 1.90 -1.65 -33.20
N ASP A 278 3.13 -1.40 -33.66
CA ASP A 278 3.81 -2.26 -34.63
C ASP A 278 3.99 -3.66 -34.05
N LEU A 279 4.47 -3.78 -32.80
CA LEU A 279 4.61 -5.06 -32.08
C LEU A 279 3.27 -5.79 -31.93
N MET A 280 2.23 -5.10 -31.45
CA MET A 280 0.91 -5.68 -31.22
C MET A 280 0.27 -6.18 -32.52
N ASN A 281 0.49 -5.46 -33.62
CA ASN A 281 0.00 -5.86 -34.94
C ASN A 281 0.92 -6.89 -35.65
N GLY A 282 1.97 -7.38 -35.00
CA GLY A 282 2.91 -8.35 -35.56
C GLY A 282 3.76 -7.79 -36.72
N THR A 283 3.90 -6.47 -36.80
CA THR A 283 4.79 -5.78 -37.74
C THR A 283 6.16 -5.64 -37.09
N GLU A 284 7.25 -5.97 -37.80
CA GLU A 284 8.59 -5.71 -37.27
C GLU A 284 8.74 -4.20 -37.04
N PRO A 285 9.03 -3.74 -35.80
CA PRO A 285 9.19 -2.33 -35.53
C PRO A 285 10.31 -1.81 -36.42
N GLU A 286 10.03 -0.72 -37.12
CA GLU A 286 10.95 -0.12 -38.09
C GLU A 286 12.25 0.23 -37.35
N LYS A 287 13.29 -0.61 -37.52
CA LYS A 287 14.61 -0.36 -36.94
C LYS A 287 15.19 0.85 -37.63
N ILE A 288 14.91 2.04 -37.09
CA ILE A 288 15.57 3.26 -37.53
C ILE A 288 17.06 3.04 -37.27
N ALA A 289 17.83 2.82 -38.34
CA ALA A 289 19.27 2.71 -38.24
C ALA A 289 19.78 3.94 -37.48
N LYS A 290 20.68 3.76 -36.51
CA LYS A 290 21.26 4.89 -35.74
C LYS A 290 21.82 6.02 -36.62
N GLU A 291 22.09 5.72 -37.89
CA GLU A 291 22.53 6.63 -38.95
C GLU A 291 21.43 7.60 -39.45
N GLN A 292 20.15 7.38 -39.14
CA GLN A 292 19.02 8.23 -39.52
C GLN A 292 18.50 9.13 -38.38
N ILE A 293 19.14 9.10 -37.20
CA ILE A 293 18.92 10.11 -36.18
C ILE A 293 19.47 11.43 -36.77
N PRO A 294 18.66 12.47 -37.01
CA PRO A 294 19.16 13.73 -37.52
C PRO A 294 20.25 14.21 -36.58
N LEU A 295 21.47 14.34 -37.12
CA LEU A 295 22.61 14.83 -36.36
C LEU A 295 22.23 16.15 -35.71
N PRO A 296 22.54 16.35 -34.42
CA PRO A 296 22.18 17.58 -33.74
C PRO A 296 22.74 18.76 -34.55
N LEU A 297 21.83 19.61 -35.04
CA LEU A 297 22.17 20.80 -35.78
C LEU A 297 22.39 21.95 -34.81
N ASP A 298 23.39 22.78 -35.05
CA ASP A 298 23.54 24.04 -34.35
C ASP A 298 22.45 25.05 -34.77
N LYS A 299 22.49 26.25 -34.19
CA LYS A 299 21.54 27.34 -34.51
C LYS A 299 21.64 27.82 -35.96
N GLU A 300 22.67 27.41 -36.68
CA GLU A 300 22.97 27.77 -38.07
C GLU A 300 22.66 26.59 -39.03
N GLY A 301 22.16 25.47 -38.52
CA GLY A 301 21.79 24.30 -39.31
C GLY A 301 22.96 23.40 -39.68
N GLN A 302 24.11 23.49 -39.00
CA GLN A 302 25.28 22.65 -39.23
C GLN A 302 25.36 21.48 -38.25
N VAL A 303 25.83 20.34 -38.73
CA VAL A 303 26.04 19.11 -37.96
C VAL A 303 27.07 19.34 -36.84
N ILE A 304 26.68 19.15 -35.58
CA ILE A 304 27.59 19.16 -34.44
C ILE A 304 28.37 17.84 -34.43
N THR A 305 29.59 17.86 -34.96
CA THR A 305 30.55 16.76 -34.81
C THR A 305 31.30 16.94 -33.48
N LYS A 306 31.05 16.06 -32.51
CA LYS A 306 31.95 15.94 -31.36
C LYS A 306 33.19 15.16 -31.82
N GLU A 307 34.32 15.85 -31.98
CA GLU A 307 35.61 15.17 -32.07
C GLU A 307 35.90 14.47 -30.73
N VAL A 308 36.16 13.16 -30.80
CA VAL A 308 36.62 12.31 -29.69
C VAL A 308 38.13 12.24 -29.71
#